data_AF-A0A6B2LM99-F1
#
_entry.id   AF-A0A6B2LM99-F1
#
_cell.length_a   1.000
_cell.length_b   1.000
_cell.length_c   1.000
_cell.angle_alpha   90.00
_cell.angle_beta   90.00
_cell.angle_gamma   90.00
#
_symmetry.space_group_name_H-M   'P 1'
#
loop_
_entity.id
_entity.type
_entity.pdbx_description
1 polymer ?
#
loop_
_entity_poly.entity_id
_entity_poly.type
_entity_poly.pdbx_seq_one_letter_code
_entity_poly.pdbx_strand_id
1 'polypeptide(L)'
;MLNTTFAIIVDTFGHLRERETVAQQALTSNCFICCLERDVFHKKAKDFTTHIEREHNRLHYFYFFAYLKDSETKRSHSDLSLLEQDVKKMVNQKKFLKFFPIGKASSLEAPEEDQVNEKLLSSVKNIERQIQQSAKQQEKLFKQTTDANRQLQFLFFHLKKTQEELEAVKEKFKK
;
A
#
# COMPACT_ATOMS: atom_id res chain seq x y z
N MET A 1 3.29 -62.25 -25.88
CA MET A 1 4.08 -61.59 -24.81
C MET A 1 4.90 -60.40 -25.33
N LEU A 2 5.49 -60.45 -26.54
CA LEU A 2 6.29 -59.35 -27.11
C LEU A 2 5.52 -58.01 -27.30
N ASN A 3 4.23 -58.08 -27.67
CA ASN A 3 3.43 -56.88 -27.93
C ASN A 3 3.03 -56.14 -26.65
N THR A 4 2.94 -56.84 -25.52
CA THR A 4 2.58 -56.24 -24.22
C THR A 4 3.74 -55.44 -23.65
N THR A 5 4.96 -55.97 -23.74
CA THR A 5 6.17 -55.25 -23.30
C THR A 5 6.43 -54.04 -24.18
N PHE A 6 6.21 -54.15 -25.50
CA PHE A 6 6.32 -53.02 -26.41
C PHE A 6 5.29 -51.92 -26.12
N ALA A 7 4.03 -52.29 -25.83
CA ALA A 7 2.99 -51.33 -25.46
C ALA A 7 3.35 -50.53 -24.20
N ILE A 8 3.87 -51.18 -23.15
CA ILE A 8 4.31 -50.50 -21.91
C ILE A 8 5.45 -49.51 -22.18
N ILE A 9 6.40 -49.91 -23.03
CA ILE A 9 7.54 -49.05 -23.41
C ILE A 9 7.04 -47.82 -24.17
N VAL A 10 6.15 -48.00 -25.15
CA VAL A 10 5.55 -46.90 -25.93
C VAL A 10 4.76 -45.95 -25.04
N ASP A 11 3.95 -46.48 -24.13
CA ASP A 11 3.17 -45.69 -23.16
C ASP A 11 4.09 -44.86 -22.26
N THR A 12 5.16 -45.46 -21.74
CA THR A 12 6.16 -44.78 -20.90
C THR A 12 6.84 -43.64 -21.67
N PHE A 13 7.25 -43.85 -22.92
CA PHE A 13 7.83 -42.78 -23.75
C PHE A 13 6.81 -41.71 -24.13
N GLY A 14 5.54 -42.08 -24.33
CA GLY A 14 4.44 -41.14 -24.50
C GLY A 14 4.31 -40.21 -23.30
N HIS A 15 4.27 -40.78 -22.09
CA HIS A 15 4.23 -40.02 -20.85
C HIS A 15 5.46 -39.13 -20.64
N LEU A 16 6.67 -39.61 -20.97
CA LEU A 16 7.88 -38.79 -20.87
C LEU A 16 7.81 -37.55 -21.78
N ARG A 17 7.34 -37.73 -23.03
CA ARG A 17 7.18 -36.63 -23.99
C ARG A 17 6.11 -35.63 -23.55
N GLU A 18 4.99 -36.13 -23.04
CA GLU A 18 3.93 -35.27 -22.50
C GLU A 18 4.45 -34.43 -21.33
N ARG A 19 5.18 -35.04 -20.39
CA ARG A 19 5.81 -34.33 -19.26
C ARG A 19 6.78 -33.25 -19.72
N GLU A 20 7.60 -33.52 -20.72
CA GLU A 20 8.51 -32.53 -21.30
C GLU A 20 7.73 -31.36 -21.92
N THR A 21 6.69 -31.66 -22.70
CA THR A 21 5.85 -30.65 -23.35
C THR A 21 5.17 -29.75 -22.33
N VAL A 22 4.58 -30.33 -21.28
CA VAL A 22 3.93 -29.59 -20.19
C VAL A 22 4.94 -28.71 -19.45
N ALA A 23 6.14 -29.23 -19.18
CA ALA A 23 7.19 -28.44 -18.53
C ALA A 23 7.66 -27.26 -19.38
N GLN A 24 7.87 -27.47 -20.69
CA GLN A 24 8.25 -26.40 -21.61
C GLN A 24 7.14 -25.34 -21.73
N GLN A 25 5.89 -25.76 -21.84
CA GLN A 25 4.75 -24.85 -21.84
C GLN A 25 4.73 -23.98 -20.58
N ALA A 26 4.84 -24.59 -19.40
CA ALA A 26 4.87 -23.86 -18.13
C ALA A 26 6.01 -22.82 -18.06
N LEU A 27 7.19 -23.13 -18.61
CA LEU A 27 8.32 -22.20 -18.66
C LEU A 27 8.12 -21.01 -19.60
N THR A 28 7.22 -21.14 -20.58
CA THR A 28 6.88 -20.08 -21.55
C THR A 28 5.65 -19.27 -21.15
N SER A 29 4.71 -19.88 -20.43
CA SER A 29 3.47 -19.25 -19.95
C SER A 29 3.64 -18.59 -18.59
N ASN A 30 4.56 -19.06 -17.74
CA ASN A 30 4.70 -18.59 -16.37
C ASN A 30 6.14 -18.13 -16.08
N CYS A 31 6.26 -17.09 -15.25
CA CYS A 31 7.57 -16.65 -14.80
C CYS A 31 8.13 -17.62 -13.76
N PHE A 32 9.37 -18.09 -13.96
CA PHE A 32 10.02 -19.05 -13.06
C PHE A 32 10.30 -18.48 -11.66
N ILE A 33 10.49 -17.16 -11.54
CA ILE A 33 10.88 -16.50 -10.30
C ILE A 33 9.67 -16.15 -9.42
N CYS A 34 8.64 -15.55 -9.99
CA CYS A 34 7.45 -15.10 -9.24
C CYS A 34 6.20 -15.96 -9.43
N CYS A 35 6.27 -16.97 -10.31
CA CYS A 35 5.16 -17.89 -10.63
C CYS A 35 3.91 -17.22 -11.26
N LEU A 36 3.99 -15.96 -11.67
CA LEU A 36 2.90 -15.27 -12.34
C LEU A 36 2.79 -15.70 -13.81
N GLU A 37 1.56 -15.86 -14.27
CA GLU A 37 1.24 -16.16 -15.67
C GLU A 37 1.43 -14.92 -16.55
N ARG A 38 1.84 -15.14 -17.80
CA ARG A 38 2.00 -14.15 -18.86
C ARG A 38 0.76 -13.28 -19.02
N ASP A 39 -0.43 -13.86 -18.89
CA ASP A 39 -1.70 -13.17 -19.05
C ASP A 39 -1.93 -12.07 -18.00
N VAL A 40 -1.33 -12.20 -16.81
CA VAL A 40 -1.40 -11.17 -15.76
C VAL A 40 -0.73 -9.87 -16.24
N PHE A 41 0.38 -10.00 -16.95
CA PHE A 41 1.12 -8.86 -17.52
C PHE A 41 0.37 -8.26 -18.71
N HIS A 42 -0.15 -9.11 -19.59
CA HIS A 42 -0.95 -8.66 -20.73
C HIS A 42 -2.18 -7.85 -20.30
N LYS A 43 -2.90 -8.29 -19.25
CA LYS A 43 -4.06 -7.56 -18.68
C LYS A 43 -3.71 -6.16 -18.19
N LYS A 44 -2.46 -5.92 -17.78
CA LYS A 44 -1.96 -4.60 -17.35
C LYS A 44 -1.16 -3.86 -18.43
N ALA A 45 -1.25 -4.32 -19.70
CA ALA A 45 -0.48 -3.78 -20.81
C ALA A 45 1.04 -3.74 -20.55
N LYS A 46 1.58 -4.77 -19.89
CA LYS A 46 3.01 -4.96 -19.63
C LYS A 46 3.56 -6.10 -20.48
N ASP A 47 4.78 -5.93 -20.99
CA ASP A 47 5.46 -6.97 -21.77
C ASP A 47 6.11 -8.02 -20.86
N PHE A 48 5.72 -9.27 -21.06
CA PHE A 48 6.22 -10.40 -20.29
C PHE A 48 7.68 -10.75 -20.62
N THR A 49 8.13 -10.46 -21.85
CA THR A 49 9.52 -10.74 -22.25
C THR A 49 10.47 -9.82 -21.50
N THR A 50 10.17 -8.53 -21.49
CA THR A 50 10.88 -7.52 -20.69
C THR A 50 10.89 -7.88 -19.21
N HIS A 51 9.77 -8.37 -18.67
CA HIS A 51 9.71 -8.83 -17.28
C HIS A 51 10.72 -9.96 -17.00
N ILE A 52 10.78 -11.00 -17.84
CA ILE A 52 11.74 -12.11 -17.65
C ILE A 52 13.18 -11.66 -17.85
N GLU A 53 13.45 -10.75 -18.79
CA GLU A 53 14.81 -10.34 -19.13
C GLU A 53 15.41 -9.32 -18.17
N ARG A 54 14.59 -8.38 -17.68
CA ARG A 54 15.03 -7.20 -16.90
C ARG A 54 14.70 -7.29 -15.42
N GLU A 55 13.55 -7.85 -15.05
CA GLU A 55 13.13 -7.95 -13.65
C GLU A 55 13.51 -9.32 -13.07
N HIS A 56 13.11 -10.40 -13.75
CA HIS A 56 13.18 -11.78 -13.25
C HIS A 56 14.09 -12.68 -14.09
N ASN A 57 15.29 -12.19 -14.38
CA ASN A 57 16.29 -12.95 -15.12
C ASN A 57 16.85 -14.11 -14.27
N ARG A 58 16.57 -15.34 -14.69
CA ARG A 58 16.96 -16.56 -13.97
C ARG A 58 18.47 -16.67 -13.75
N LEU A 59 19.27 -16.21 -14.72
CA LEU A 59 20.74 -16.25 -14.62
C LEU A 59 21.25 -15.24 -13.59
N HIS A 60 20.63 -14.07 -13.45
CA HIS A 60 21.02 -13.12 -12.41
C HIS A 60 20.82 -13.69 -11.01
N TYR A 61 19.71 -14.39 -10.75
CA TYR A 61 19.49 -15.10 -9.48
C TYR A 61 20.54 -16.19 -9.25
N PHE A 62 20.85 -16.98 -10.29
CA PHE A 62 21.88 -18.02 -10.21
C PHE A 62 23.26 -17.43 -9.89
N TYR A 63 23.67 -16.37 -10.61
CA TYR A 63 24.93 -15.68 -10.37
C TYR A 63 24.98 -15.06 -8.98
N PHE A 64 23.88 -14.52 -8.48
CA PHE A 64 23.82 -13.98 -7.13
C PHE A 64 24.04 -15.06 -6.07
N PHE A 65 23.42 -16.24 -6.19
CA PHE A 65 23.69 -17.35 -5.26
C PHE A 65 25.13 -17.86 -5.35
N ALA A 66 25.69 -17.95 -6.57
CA ALA A 66 27.09 -18.31 -6.76
C ALA A 66 28.04 -17.29 -6.11
N TYR A 67 27.72 -15.99 -6.24
CA TYR A 67 28.42 -14.89 -5.60
C TYR A 67 28.38 -14.99 -4.06
N LEU A 68 27.20 -15.23 -3.48
CA LEU A 68 27.06 -15.41 -2.03
C LEU A 68 27.87 -16.61 -1.53
N LYS A 69 27.95 -17.71 -2.29
CA LYS A 69 28.76 -18.87 -1.95
C LYS A 69 30.26 -18.59 -2.03
N ASP A 70 30.73 -17.93 -3.09
CA ASP A 70 32.16 -17.59 -3.25
C ASP A 70 32.65 -16.65 -2.13
N SER A 71 31.77 -15.73 -1.69
CA SER A 71 32.03 -14.84 -0.55
C SER A 71 32.21 -15.56 0.79
N GLU A 72 31.92 -16.85 0.91
CA GLU A 72 32.27 -17.65 2.11
C GLU A 72 33.74 -18.05 2.14
N THR A 73 34.38 -18.14 0.97
CA THR A 73 35.72 -18.72 0.83
C THR A 73 36.79 -17.68 0.52
N LYS A 74 36.43 -16.56 -0.11
CA LYS A 74 37.40 -15.60 -0.68
C LYS A 74 37.24 -14.16 -0.21
N ARG A 75 36.16 -13.80 0.47
CA ARG A 75 35.88 -12.43 0.92
C ARG A 75 35.57 -12.40 2.42
N SER A 76 35.92 -11.29 3.08
CA SER A 76 35.54 -11.09 4.47
C SER A 76 34.02 -10.81 4.55
N HIS A 77 33.36 -11.28 5.62
CA HIS A 77 31.94 -11.00 5.86
C HIS A 77 31.60 -9.50 5.90
N SER A 78 32.60 -8.64 6.09
CA SER A 78 32.50 -7.18 6.09
C SER A 78 32.15 -6.56 4.72
N ASP A 79 32.34 -7.30 3.63
CA ASP A 79 32.25 -6.73 2.27
C ASP A 79 30.86 -6.91 1.65
N LEU A 80 29.97 -7.64 2.34
CA LEU A 80 28.58 -7.84 1.94
C LEU A 80 27.70 -6.75 2.52
N SER A 81 26.79 -6.21 1.71
CA SER A 81 25.69 -5.36 2.18
C SER A 81 24.80 -6.11 3.17
N LEU A 82 24.10 -5.38 4.03
CA LEU A 82 23.18 -5.97 5.03
C LEU A 82 22.15 -6.91 4.38
N LEU A 83 21.62 -6.52 3.21
CA LEU A 83 20.64 -7.33 2.50
C LEU A 83 21.26 -8.62 1.97
N GLU A 84 22.48 -8.55 1.43
CA GLU A 84 23.22 -9.73 0.96
C GLU A 84 23.55 -10.68 2.10
N GLN A 85 23.96 -10.13 3.26
CA GLN A 85 24.17 -10.91 4.47
C GLN A 85 22.89 -11.60 4.95
N ASP A 86 21.75 -10.93 4.87
CA ASP A 86 20.46 -11.51 5.25
C ASP A 86 20.05 -12.66 4.31
N VAL A 87 20.16 -12.46 3.00
CA VAL A 87 19.90 -13.53 2.02
C VAL A 87 20.85 -14.70 2.21
N LYS A 88 22.14 -14.43 2.47
CA LYS A 88 23.13 -15.48 2.78
C LYS A 88 22.73 -16.29 4.02
N LYS A 89 22.29 -15.63 5.10
CA LYS A 89 21.75 -16.31 6.29
C LYS A 89 20.54 -17.18 5.93
N MET A 90 19.62 -16.69 5.10
CA MET A 90 18.46 -17.48 4.66
C MET A 90 18.87 -18.71 3.86
N VAL A 91 19.86 -18.59 2.97
CA VAL A 91 20.40 -19.71 2.19
C VAL A 91 21.03 -20.76 3.11
N ASN A 92 21.88 -20.35 4.04
CA ASN A 92 22.56 -21.25 4.98
C ASN A 92 21.58 -21.95 5.93
N GLN A 93 20.47 -21.29 6.28
CA GLN A 93 19.38 -21.86 7.07
C GLN A 93 18.37 -22.68 6.26
N LYS A 94 18.59 -22.88 4.95
CA LYS A 94 17.64 -23.54 4.03
C LYS A 94 16.25 -22.88 3.98
N LYS A 95 16.17 -21.57 4.24
CA LYS A 95 14.96 -20.74 4.18
C LYS A 95 14.92 -19.79 2.97
N PHE A 96 15.73 -20.08 1.96
CA PHE A 96 15.90 -19.23 0.77
C PHE A 96 14.62 -19.01 -0.05
N LEU A 97 13.58 -19.85 0.10
CA LEU A 97 12.30 -19.65 -0.59
C LEU A 97 11.66 -18.30 -0.27
N LYS A 98 11.91 -17.74 0.93
CA LYS A 98 11.39 -16.43 1.34
C LYS A 98 12.00 -15.26 0.58
N PHE A 99 13.16 -15.46 -0.06
CA PHE A 99 13.83 -14.43 -0.84
C PHE A 99 13.15 -14.20 -2.20
N PHE A 100 12.49 -15.22 -2.76
CA PHE A 100 11.85 -15.09 -4.07
C PHE A 100 10.57 -14.25 -4.00
N PRO A 101 10.32 -13.36 -4.97
CA PRO A 101 9.15 -12.50 -5.01
C PRO A 101 7.91 -13.25 -5.54
N ILE A 102 7.48 -14.29 -4.83
CA ILE A 102 6.33 -15.11 -5.23
C ILE A 102 5.07 -14.25 -5.34
N GLY A 103 4.42 -14.29 -6.51
CA GLY A 103 3.20 -13.54 -6.82
C GLY A 103 3.40 -12.03 -6.99
N LYS A 104 4.65 -11.54 -7.01
CA LYS A 104 4.96 -10.11 -7.09
C LYS A 104 5.90 -9.81 -8.26
N ALA A 105 5.75 -8.64 -8.86
CA ALA A 105 6.62 -8.13 -9.90
C ALA A 105 6.56 -6.61 -9.89
N SER A 106 7.70 -5.93 -9.99
CA SER A 106 7.77 -4.47 -9.95
C SER A 106 6.92 -3.82 -11.05
N SER A 107 6.89 -4.40 -12.26
CA SER A 107 6.03 -3.93 -13.37
C SER A 107 4.53 -3.99 -13.08
N LEU A 108 4.08 -4.79 -12.11
CA LEU A 108 2.67 -4.96 -11.76
C LEU A 108 2.25 -4.20 -10.51
N GLU A 109 3.21 -3.60 -9.79
CA GLU A 109 2.91 -2.68 -8.70
C GLU A 109 2.12 -1.50 -9.28
N ALA A 110 1.03 -1.13 -8.61
CA ALA A 110 0.24 0.00 -9.07
C ALA A 110 1.15 1.24 -9.10
N PRO A 111 1.03 2.11 -10.12
CA PRO A 111 1.69 3.41 -10.06
C PRO A 111 1.29 4.06 -8.75
N GLU A 112 2.27 4.55 -7.97
CA GLU A 112 1.97 5.24 -6.71
C GLU A 112 0.92 6.33 -6.91
N GLU A 113 0.86 6.93 -8.10
CA GLU A 113 -0.14 7.92 -8.52
C GLU A 113 -1.59 7.48 -8.30
N ASP A 114 -1.97 6.24 -8.58
CA ASP A 114 -3.37 5.80 -8.40
C ASP A 114 -3.72 5.67 -6.91
N GLN A 115 -2.78 5.17 -6.10
CA GLN A 115 -2.96 5.04 -4.66
C GLN A 115 -2.87 6.40 -3.95
N VAL A 116 -2.02 7.30 -4.45
CA VAL A 116 -1.92 8.69 -4.01
C VAL A 116 -3.19 9.45 -4.37
N ASN A 117 -3.72 9.27 -5.58
CA ASN A 117 -4.96 9.89 -6.02
C ASN A 117 -6.16 9.42 -5.18
N GLU A 118 -6.25 8.12 -4.86
CA GLU A 118 -7.31 7.60 -4.00
C GLU A 118 -7.21 8.14 -2.56
N LYS A 119 -6.00 8.15 -1.99
CA LYS A 119 -5.74 8.75 -0.67
C LYS A 119 -6.03 10.26 -0.66
N LEU A 120 -5.65 10.97 -1.72
CA LEU A 120 -5.89 12.40 -1.89
C LEU A 120 -7.39 12.69 -2.00
N LEU A 121 -8.13 11.93 -2.83
CA LEU A 121 -9.59 12.00 -2.95
C LEU A 121 -10.29 11.77 -1.60
N SER A 122 -9.84 10.78 -0.82
CA SER A 122 -10.40 10.52 0.51
C SER A 122 -10.12 11.66 1.50
N SER A 123 -8.94 12.27 1.42
CA SER A 123 -8.53 13.40 2.25
C SER A 123 -9.32 14.66 1.91
N VAL A 124 -9.52 14.95 0.62
CA VAL A 124 -10.35 16.07 0.14
C VAL A 124 -11.80 15.91 0.63
N LYS A 125 -12.40 14.71 0.52
CA LYS A 125 -13.75 14.45 1.05
C LYS A 125 -13.85 14.67 2.57
N ASN A 126 -12.81 14.34 3.32
CA ASN A 126 -12.79 14.57 4.77
C ASN A 126 -12.69 16.07 5.09
N ILE A 127 -11.87 16.81 4.36
CA ILE A 127 -11.75 18.28 4.49
C ILE A 127 -13.10 18.94 4.15
N GLU A 128 -13.76 18.54 3.07
CA GLU A 128 -15.10 19.06 2.71
C GLU A 128 -16.11 18.88 3.85
N ARG A 129 -16.13 17.70 4.49
CA ARG A 129 -17.00 17.45 5.65
C ARG A 129 -16.66 18.35 6.83
N GLN A 130 -15.38 18.55 7.12
CA GLN A 130 -14.94 19.43 8.21
C GLN A 130 -15.32 20.89 7.93
N ILE A 131 -15.17 21.36 6.69
CA ILE A 131 -15.60 22.71 6.27
C ILE A 131 -17.11 22.87 6.46
N GLN A 132 -17.92 21.90 6.03
CA GLN A 132 -19.37 21.94 6.21
C GLN A 132 -19.79 21.93 7.69
N GLN A 133 -19.13 21.14 8.52
CA GLN A 133 -19.38 21.13 9.97
C GLN A 133 -19.02 22.47 10.62
N SER A 134 -17.87 23.02 10.24
CA SER A 134 -17.39 24.32 10.74
C SER A 134 -18.34 25.45 10.34
N ALA A 135 -18.82 25.47 9.10
CA ALA A 135 -19.81 26.43 8.62
C ALA A 135 -21.12 26.37 9.43
N LYS A 136 -21.65 25.16 9.69
CA LYS A 136 -22.83 24.98 10.55
C LYS A 136 -22.59 25.46 11.98
N GLN A 137 -21.39 25.21 12.52
CA GLN A 137 -21.03 25.63 13.87
C GLN A 137 -20.90 27.16 13.98
N GLN A 138 -20.33 27.81 12.96
CA GLN A 138 -20.28 29.27 12.87
C GLN A 138 -21.69 29.89 12.84
N GLU A 139 -22.61 29.31 12.07
CA GLU A 139 -23.99 29.81 12.01
C GLU A 139 -24.69 29.71 13.37
N LYS A 140 -24.48 28.59 14.08
CA LYS A 140 -25.02 28.41 15.45
C LYS A 140 -24.42 29.43 16.43
N LEU A 141 -23.11 29.63 16.39
CA LEU A 141 -22.41 30.57 17.26
C LEU A 141 -22.83 32.03 16.97
N PHE A 142 -23.08 32.37 15.70
CA PHE A 142 -23.59 33.67 15.31
C PHE A 142 -24.97 33.94 15.92
N LYS A 143 -25.90 32.98 15.83
CA LYS A 143 -27.24 33.09 16.45
C LYS A 143 -27.15 33.29 17.97
N GLN A 144 -26.31 32.49 18.64
CA GLN A 144 -26.07 32.62 20.08
C GLN A 144 -25.50 34.00 20.45
N THR A 145 -24.54 34.50 19.68
CA THR A 145 -23.96 35.84 19.88
C THR A 145 -25.01 36.94 19.69
N THR A 146 -25.86 36.85 18.66
CA THR A 146 -26.93 37.83 18.44
C THR A 146 -27.97 37.83 19.57
N ASP A 147 -28.32 36.66 20.09
CA ASP A 147 -29.26 36.53 21.20
C ASP A 147 -28.67 37.08 22.52
N ALA A 148 -27.40 36.76 22.80
CA ALA A 148 -26.68 37.28 23.95
C ALA A 148 -26.56 38.82 23.90
N ASN A 149 -26.26 39.39 22.73
CA ASN A 149 -26.22 40.84 22.54
C ASN A 149 -27.58 41.50 22.80
N ARG A 150 -28.69 40.88 22.38
CA ARG A 150 -30.05 41.37 22.69
C ARG A 150 -30.33 41.34 24.19
N GLN A 151 -29.96 40.26 24.89
CA GLN A 151 -30.11 40.15 26.34
C GLN A 151 -29.29 41.21 27.09
N LEU A 152 -28.04 41.45 26.66
CA LEU A 152 -27.19 42.49 27.22
C LEU A 152 -27.80 43.88 27.06
N GLN A 153 -28.35 44.20 25.87
CA GLN A 153 -29.05 45.47 25.65
C GLN A 153 -30.25 45.64 26.59
N PHE A 154 -31.02 44.57 26.81
CA PHE A 154 -32.15 44.58 27.74
C PHE A 154 -31.70 44.81 29.20
N LEU A 155 -30.66 44.12 29.65
CA LEU A 155 -30.10 44.32 30.99
C LEU A 155 -29.54 45.72 31.19
N PHE A 156 -28.85 46.28 30.19
CA PHE A 156 -28.36 47.66 30.22
C PHE A 156 -29.50 48.67 30.38
N PHE A 157 -30.60 48.48 29.67
CA PHE A 157 -31.79 49.32 29.79
C PHE A 157 -32.35 49.29 31.22
N HIS A 158 -32.48 48.11 31.81
CA HIS A 158 -32.97 47.96 33.18
C HIS A 158 -32.02 48.55 34.22
N LEU A 159 -30.71 48.31 34.10
CA LEU A 159 -29.70 48.89 34.98
C LEU A 159 -29.77 50.42 34.98
N LYS A 160 -29.87 51.04 33.79
CA LYS A 160 -30.00 52.49 33.67
C LYS A 160 -31.25 53.01 34.39
N LYS A 161 -32.39 52.35 34.20
CA LYS A 161 -33.64 52.72 34.89
C LYS A 161 -33.51 52.61 36.41
N THR A 162 -32.92 51.52 36.93
CA THR A 162 -32.70 51.37 38.38
C THR A 162 -31.72 52.41 38.94
N GLN A 163 -30.73 52.82 38.15
CA GLN A 163 -29.79 53.88 38.53
C GLN A 163 -30.51 55.24 38.62
N GLU A 164 -31.37 55.56 37.66
CA GLU A 164 -32.22 56.76 37.68
C GLU A 164 -33.15 56.78 38.89
N GLU A 165 -33.79 55.65 39.20
CA GLU A 165 -34.66 55.50 40.38
C GLU A 165 -33.87 55.68 41.69
N LEU A 166 -32.66 55.11 41.79
CA LEU A 166 -31.80 55.25 42.96
C LEU A 166 -31.38 56.70 43.20
N GLU A 167 -30.98 57.42 42.15
CA GLU A 167 -30.63 58.85 42.23
C GLU A 167 -31.84 59.70 42.65
N ALA A 168 -33.03 59.42 42.11
CA ALA A 168 -34.26 60.11 42.51
C ALA A 168 -34.62 59.89 43.99
N VAL A 169 -34.36 58.70 44.53
CA VAL A 169 -34.56 58.40 45.96
C VAL A 169 -33.53 59.15 46.81
N LYS A 170 -32.24 59.13 46.45
CA LYS A 170 -31.19 59.86 47.18
C LYS A 170 -31.51 61.36 47.30
N GLU A 171 -32.02 61.98 46.23
CA GLU A 171 -32.38 63.40 46.24
C GLU A 171 -33.61 63.71 47.13
N LYS A 172 -34.53 62.75 47.32
CA LYS A 172 -35.64 62.91 48.28
C LYS A 172 -35.19 62.87 49.73
N PHE A 173 -34.11 62.16 50.05
CA PHE A 173 -33.56 62.06 51.41
C PHE A 173 -32.58 63.20 51.78
N LYS A 174 -32.22 64.07 50.83
CA LYS A 174 -31.39 65.28 51.08
C LYS A 174 -32.21 66.53 51.48
N LYS A 175 -33.54 66.48 51.43
CA LYS A 175 -34.45 67.54 51.92
C LYS A 175 -34.96 67.20 53.31
#